data_AF-A0A7R9KU08-F1
#
_entry.id   AF-A0A7R9KU08-F1
#
_cell.length_a   1.000
_cell.length_b   1.000
_cell.length_c   1.000
_cell.angle_alpha   90.00
_cell.angle_beta   90.00
_cell.angle_gamma   90.00
#
_symmetry.space_group_name_H-M   'P 1'
#
loop_
_entity.id
_entity.type
_entity.pdbx_description
1 polymer ?
#
loop_
_entity_poly.entity_id
_entity_poly.type
_entity_poly.pdbx_seq_one_letter_code
_entity_poly.pdbx_strand_id
1 'polypeptide(L)'
;MSWNRLNQNNGNTLWMGDVEEVMDERFIRTSFHLMSQNPTHVKVVRHKTGQAIGYAFISFESQEMALRVLRELNGQQIPNAVQGKRFRLNLTSSRDREDNEFSIYVGDLSPEVDDFTLLNAFSKHYPSTCSAKVIVFWYYLLMGSKDKLMSNVWIASANVDLKKLLIASVMVAVGGGQEVVRVLNNNALNMKSKGKTREGVNDVLTQGDLASHRLMVHSLSAAFPGLRIISEEHSSVEDNTLEISALHVTDEMLDDERYSALPLGLEIPLGELTVWVDPLDATKEYSEGLTQYVTTMVCIARNGEPIIGVIHKPFSSQTYWSWKGNGLSNNIRTALKTISKTNDTFRAIVSRSHAGDVHEMITKSLSSEYNNIKVIPAAGSGYKTIELIEGRAEAYIHTTVIKKWDTCAPNALLNSIDNAMMTEMNGNIIKYNYEDEEINENGLLATVREDHEKLVKLFQNVKQ
;
A
#
# COMPACT_ATOMS: atom_id res chain seq x y z
N MET A 1 10.63 -39.25 48.97
CA MET A 1 10.19 -38.08 49.75
C MET A 1 9.95 -36.91 48.79
N SER A 2 8.68 -36.51 48.66
CA SER A 2 8.18 -35.17 48.24
C SER A 2 8.77 -34.50 46.98
N TRP A 3 8.25 -34.86 45.81
CA TRP A 3 8.33 -34.06 44.56
C TRP A 3 6.94 -33.48 44.18
N ASN A 4 6.19 -32.97 45.17
CA ASN A 4 4.79 -32.55 44.98
C ASN A 4 4.44 -31.20 45.66
N ARG A 5 5.39 -30.27 45.79
CA ARG A 5 5.13 -29.01 46.54
C ARG A 5 5.60 -27.69 45.93
N LEU A 6 5.88 -27.63 44.62
CA LEU A 6 6.24 -26.35 43.97
C LEU A 6 5.35 -25.95 42.78
N ASN A 7 4.29 -26.71 42.47
CA ASN A 7 3.29 -26.32 41.47
C ASN A 7 1.95 -25.93 42.13
N GLN A 8 2.01 -25.09 43.16
CA GLN A 8 0.87 -24.24 43.51
C GLN A 8 1.17 -22.85 42.93
N ASN A 9 0.53 -22.56 41.79
CA ASN A 9 0.57 -21.27 41.12
C ASN A 9 -0.12 -20.22 42.00
N ASN A 10 0.65 -19.50 42.81
CA ASN A 10 0.14 -18.50 43.74
C ASN A 10 0.02 -17.08 43.15
N GLY A 11 0.03 -16.90 41.82
CA GLY A 11 -0.01 -15.58 41.18
C GLY A 11 1.19 -14.66 41.52
N ASN A 12 2.14 -15.15 42.30
CA ASN A 12 3.29 -14.43 42.84
C ASN A 12 4.56 -14.60 41.98
N THR A 13 4.43 -15.18 40.79
CA THR A 13 5.55 -15.44 39.90
C THR A 13 5.38 -14.67 38.60
N LEU A 14 6.45 -13.99 38.19
CA LEU A 14 6.55 -13.27 36.92
C LEU A 14 7.40 -14.08 35.94
N TRP A 15 7.02 -14.03 34.67
CA TRP A 15 7.85 -14.41 33.55
C TRP A 15 8.70 -13.19 33.13
N MET A 16 10.00 -13.39 32.96
CA MET A 16 10.94 -12.39 32.46
C MET A 16 11.51 -12.86 31.11
N GLY A 17 11.20 -12.14 30.03
CA GLY A 17 11.70 -12.42 28.68
C GLY A 17 12.97 -11.66 28.31
N ASP A 18 13.50 -11.96 27.12
CA ASP A 18 14.71 -11.33 26.57
C ASP A 18 15.94 -11.53 27.48
N VAL A 19 16.04 -12.71 28.09
CA VAL A 19 17.14 -13.12 28.97
C VAL A 19 18.29 -13.67 28.12
N GLU A 20 19.42 -12.98 28.11
CA GLU A 20 20.59 -13.36 27.33
C GLU A 20 21.44 -14.42 28.05
N GLU A 21 22.36 -15.04 27.31
CA GLU A 21 23.23 -16.10 27.83
C GLU A 21 24.10 -15.65 29.00
N VAL A 22 24.45 -14.36 29.05
CA VAL A 22 25.23 -13.74 30.14
C VAL A 22 24.39 -13.44 31.40
N MET A 23 23.05 -13.50 31.30
CA MET A 23 22.13 -13.14 32.39
C MET A 23 21.73 -14.38 33.20
N ASP A 24 22.65 -14.87 34.03
CA ASP A 24 22.37 -15.99 34.95
C ASP A 24 21.47 -15.58 36.15
N GLU A 25 21.10 -16.56 36.98
CA GLU A 25 20.24 -16.32 38.16
C GLU A 25 20.84 -15.28 39.12
N ARG A 26 22.17 -15.21 39.21
CA ARG A 26 22.87 -14.30 40.10
C ARG A 26 22.85 -12.88 39.55
N PHE A 27 23.05 -12.73 38.25
CA PHE A 27 22.91 -11.47 37.53
C PHE A 27 21.50 -10.91 37.72
N ILE A 28 20.47 -11.70 37.37
CA ILE A 28 19.08 -11.26 37.44
C ILE A 28 18.71 -10.89 38.89
N ARG A 29 19.06 -11.72 39.87
CA ARG A 29 18.81 -11.40 41.29
C ARG A 29 19.50 -10.09 41.69
N THR A 30 20.74 -9.87 41.28
CA THR A 30 21.46 -8.62 41.58
C THR A 30 20.78 -7.41 40.94
N SER A 31 20.32 -7.53 39.68
CA SER A 31 19.58 -6.48 38.99
C SER A 31 18.28 -6.11 39.70
N PHE A 32 17.51 -7.08 40.20
CA PHE A 32 16.30 -6.79 41.00
C PHE A 32 16.64 -6.12 42.34
N HIS A 33 17.70 -6.56 43.03
CA HIS A 33 18.13 -5.97 44.30
C HIS A 33 18.58 -4.51 44.12
N LEU A 34 19.27 -4.18 43.03
CA LEU A 34 19.64 -2.79 42.69
C LEU A 34 18.43 -1.90 42.44
N MET A 35 17.30 -2.48 42.03
CA MET A 35 16.02 -1.80 41.87
C MET A 35 15.17 -1.84 43.15
N SER A 36 15.77 -2.15 44.31
CA SER A 36 15.09 -2.28 45.61
C SER A 36 14.00 -3.35 45.67
N GLN A 37 14.08 -4.37 44.81
CA GLN A 37 13.15 -5.51 44.80
C GLN A 37 13.86 -6.80 45.23
N ASN A 38 13.21 -7.58 46.08
CA ASN A 38 13.79 -8.80 46.64
C ASN A 38 12.99 -10.04 46.17
N PRO A 39 13.36 -10.66 45.04
CA PRO A 39 12.72 -11.88 44.59
C PRO A 39 13.06 -13.05 45.54
N THR A 40 12.07 -13.86 45.90
CA THR A 40 12.28 -15.06 46.72
C THR A 40 13.00 -16.12 45.91
N HIS A 41 12.63 -16.30 44.64
CA HIS A 41 13.21 -17.29 43.75
C HIS A 41 13.43 -16.73 42.34
N VAL A 42 14.55 -17.10 41.72
CA VAL A 42 14.91 -16.73 40.34
C VAL A 42 15.36 -18.01 39.63
N LYS A 43 14.76 -18.31 38.48
CA LYS A 43 15.09 -19.50 37.68
C LYS A 43 15.21 -19.15 36.22
N VAL A 44 16.41 -19.27 35.65
CA VAL A 44 16.62 -19.12 34.20
C VAL A 44 16.38 -20.47 33.53
N VAL A 45 15.55 -20.48 32.49
CA VAL A 45 15.27 -21.72 31.77
C VAL A 45 16.37 -21.96 30.74
N ARG A 46 16.87 -23.20 30.68
CA ARG A 46 17.97 -23.62 29.81
C ARG A 46 17.61 -24.87 29.01
N HIS A 47 18.20 -25.00 27.83
CA HIS A 47 18.13 -26.21 27.00
C HIS A 47 18.90 -27.36 27.68
N LYS A 48 18.68 -28.61 27.23
CA LYS A 48 19.40 -29.79 27.76
C LYS A 48 20.93 -29.69 27.60
N THR A 49 21.40 -28.82 26.71
CA THR A 49 22.81 -28.53 26.44
C THR A 49 23.41 -27.43 27.34
N GLY A 50 22.63 -26.83 28.26
CA GLY A 50 23.09 -25.83 29.22
C GLY A 50 22.94 -24.37 28.79
N GLN A 51 22.54 -24.09 27.55
CA GLN A 51 22.34 -22.73 27.04
C GLN A 51 20.97 -22.16 27.46
N ALA A 52 20.89 -20.86 27.81
CA ALA A 52 19.65 -20.18 28.17
C ALA A 52 18.68 -20.10 26.97
N ILE A 53 17.39 -20.36 27.19
CA ILE A 53 16.36 -20.34 26.13
C ILE A 53 15.61 -19.00 26.01
N GLY A 54 16.18 -17.93 26.57
CA GLY A 54 15.66 -16.57 26.38
C GLY A 54 14.70 -16.05 27.45
N TYR A 55 14.42 -16.81 28.52
CA TYR A 55 13.53 -16.33 29.59
C TYR A 55 13.80 -16.94 30.99
N ALA A 56 13.27 -16.29 32.03
CA ALA A 56 13.37 -16.68 33.43
C ALA A 56 12.04 -16.54 34.18
N PHE A 57 11.91 -17.23 35.31
CA PHE A 57 10.79 -17.10 36.25
C PHE A 57 11.26 -16.48 37.56
N ILE A 58 10.55 -15.45 38.00
CA ILE A 58 10.89 -14.64 39.17
C ILE A 58 9.72 -14.68 40.16
N SER A 59 9.91 -15.35 41.29
CA SER A 59 8.89 -15.46 42.33
C SER A 59 9.11 -14.42 43.43
N PHE A 60 8.01 -13.92 43.97
CA PHE A 60 7.96 -12.96 45.07
C PHE A 60 7.18 -13.52 46.25
N GLU A 61 7.26 -12.83 47.39
CA GLU A 61 6.61 -13.26 48.62
C GLU A 61 5.07 -13.32 48.48
N SER A 62 4.48 -12.37 47.74
CA SER A 62 3.03 -12.34 47.49
C SER A 62 2.68 -11.95 46.04
N GLN A 63 1.43 -12.19 45.66
CA GLN A 63 0.88 -11.78 44.37
C GLN A 63 0.86 -10.25 44.23
N GLU A 64 0.54 -9.52 45.29
CA GLU A 64 0.55 -8.05 45.29
C GLU A 64 1.96 -7.51 45.04
N MET A 65 2.97 -8.18 45.61
CA MET A 65 4.37 -7.80 45.41
C MET A 65 4.82 -8.08 43.97
N ALA A 66 4.44 -9.21 43.40
CA ALA A 66 4.70 -9.52 41.99
C ALA A 66 4.02 -8.51 41.03
N LEU A 67 2.76 -8.13 41.29
CA LEU A 67 2.04 -7.12 40.51
C LEU A 67 2.65 -5.73 40.64
N ARG A 68 3.11 -5.36 41.84
CA ARG A 68 3.81 -4.08 42.06
C ARG A 68 5.12 -4.04 41.28
N VAL A 69 5.93 -5.09 41.38
CA VAL A 69 7.20 -5.21 40.66
C VAL A 69 6.98 -5.17 39.14
N LEU A 70 5.95 -5.86 38.65
CA LEU A 70 5.57 -5.82 37.24
C LEU A 70 5.25 -4.39 36.79
N ARG A 71 4.50 -3.61 37.59
CA ARG A 71 4.16 -2.21 37.26
C ARG A 71 5.35 -1.27 37.35
N GLU A 72 6.22 -1.45 38.35
CA GLU A 72 7.33 -0.52 38.63
C GLU A 72 8.55 -0.77 37.73
N LEU A 73 8.86 -2.04 37.43
CA LEU A 73 10.10 -2.41 36.74
C LEU A 73 9.93 -2.75 35.26
N ASN A 74 8.74 -3.13 34.79
CA ASN A 74 8.59 -3.48 33.37
C ASN A 74 8.91 -2.28 32.47
N GLY A 75 9.79 -2.48 31.49
CA GLY A 75 10.32 -1.41 30.64
C GLY A 75 11.44 -0.57 31.26
N GLN A 76 11.77 -0.71 32.55
CA GLN A 76 12.94 -0.04 33.15
C GLN A 76 14.24 -0.69 32.68
N GLN A 77 15.32 0.09 32.62
CA GLN A 77 16.64 -0.46 32.25
C GLN A 77 17.12 -1.48 33.27
N ILE A 78 17.69 -2.59 32.80
CA ILE A 78 18.28 -3.63 33.65
C ILE A 78 19.66 -3.13 34.11
N PRO A 79 19.87 -2.94 35.43
CA PRO A 79 21.17 -2.52 35.94
C PRO A 79 22.25 -3.53 35.55
N ASN A 80 23.39 -3.02 35.06
CA ASN A 80 24.58 -3.76 34.63
C ASN A 80 24.41 -4.64 33.37
N ALA A 81 23.31 -4.49 32.62
CA ALA A 81 23.17 -5.12 31.30
C ALA A 81 23.88 -4.32 30.20
N VAL A 82 24.31 -5.01 29.14
CA VAL A 82 24.91 -4.36 27.95
C VAL A 82 23.86 -3.49 27.25
N GLN A 83 24.30 -2.34 26.70
CA GLN A 83 23.53 -1.21 26.13
C GLN A 83 22.01 -1.42 25.95
N GLY A 84 21.23 -0.75 26.80
CA GLY A 84 19.82 -0.43 26.55
C GLY A 84 18.79 -1.51 26.90
N LYS A 85 19.21 -2.67 27.44
CA LYS A 85 18.29 -3.74 27.85
C LYS A 85 17.35 -3.29 28.96
N ARG A 86 16.08 -3.70 28.83
CA ARG A 86 14.98 -3.34 29.74
C ARG A 86 14.31 -4.60 30.27
N PHE A 87 13.82 -4.56 31.50
CA PHE A 87 13.03 -5.65 32.06
C PHE A 87 11.80 -5.88 31.18
N ARG A 88 11.59 -7.12 30.72
CA ARG A 88 10.37 -7.55 30.03
C ARG A 88 9.62 -8.54 30.91
N LEU A 89 8.74 -8.04 31.76
CA LEU A 89 8.02 -8.82 32.76
C LEU A 89 6.58 -9.06 32.31
N ASN A 90 6.06 -10.25 32.58
CA ASN A 90 4.65 -10.62 32.40
C ASN A 90 4.19 -11.52 33.57
N LEU A 91 2.89 -11.59 33.80
CA LEU A 91 2.33 -12.60 34.72
C LEU A 91 2.45 -13.99 34.11
N THR A 92 2.75 -15.00 34.93
CA THR A 92 2.66 -16.39 34.48
C THR A 92 1.18 -16.78 34.38
N SER A 93 0.64 -16.90 33.17
CA SER A 93 -0.71 -17.42 32.99
C SER A 93 -0.74 -18.90 33.37
N SER A 94 -1.67 -19.24 34.26
CA SER A 94 -2.11 -20.61 34.46
C SER A 94 -2.57 -21.14 33.11
N ARG A 95 -2.04 -22.29 32.68
CA ARG A 95 -2.50 -22.97 31.46
C ARG A 95 -3.92 -23.53 31.54
N ASP A 96 -4.66 -23.22 32.60
CA ASP A 96 -6.05 -23.60 32.80
C ASP A 96 -6.85 -22.35 33.19
N ARG A 97 -7.29 -21.57 32.19
CA ARG A 97 -8.56 -20.84 32.24
C ARG A 97 -9.10 -20.67 30.82
N GLU A 98 -10.11 -21.45 30.49
CA GLU A 98 -11.18 -20.99 29.61
C GLU A 98 -11.88 -19.84 30.34
N ASP A 99 -11.41 -18.61 30.18
CA ASP A 99 -12.15 -17.41 30.58
C ASP A 99 -12.23 -16.47 29.39
N ASN A 100 -13.45 -16.02 29.11
CA ASN A 100 -13.83 -15.09 28.06
C ASN A 100 -13.18 -13.71 28.26
N GLU A 101 -11.89 -13.59 27.94
CA GLU A 101 -11.21 -12.30 27.84
C GLU A 101 -11.46 -11.68 26.46
N PHE A 102 -11.99 -10.47 26.44
CA PHE A 102 -12.28 -9.73 25.21
C PHE A 102 -11.35 -8.53 25.11
N SER A 103 -10.77 -8.33 23.93
CA SER A 103 -9.97 -7.13 23.63
C SER A 103 -10.88 -6.07 23.01
N ILE A 104 -10.82 -4.85 23.56
CA ILE A 104 -11.56 -3.70 23.04
C ILE A 104 -10.53 -2.71 22.51
N TYR A 105 -10.68 -2.33 21.24
CA TYR A 105 -9.83 -1.33 20.60
C TYR A 105 -10.48 0.05 20.72
N VAL A 106 -9.67 1.03 21.14
CA VAL A 106 -10.09 2.42 21.32
C VAL A 106 -9.27 3.28 20.37
N GLY A 107 -9.92 3.87 19.36
CA GLY A 107 -9.31 4.78 18.40
C GLY A 107 -9.37 6.25 18.86
N ASP A 108 -8.72 7.14 18.09
CA ASP A 108 -8.75 8.60 18.28
C ASP A 108 -8.31 9.08 19.68
N LEU A 109 -7.38 8.35 20.29
CA LEU A 109 -6.74 8.79 21.53
C LEU A 109 -5.87 10.01 21.23
N SER A 110 -6.07 11.09 21.99
CA SER A 110 -5.17 12.24 21.95
C SER A 110 -3.72 11.76 22.11
N PRO A 111 -2.73 12.35 21.39
CA PRO A 111 -1.32 11.97 21.48
C PRO A 111 -0.74 12.04 22.91
N GLU A 112 -1.45 12.71 23.82
CA GLU A 112 -1.10 12.86 25.23
C GLU A 112 -1.56 11.68 26.11
N VAL A 113 -2.40 10.78 25.58
CA VAL A 113 -2.94 9.63 26.30
C VAL A 113 -1.92 8.50 26.30
N ASP A 114 -1.50 8.08 27.48
CA ASP A 114 -0.61 6.93 27.71
C ASP A 114 -1.36 5.70 28.26
N ASP A 115 -0.66 4.56 28.32
CA ASP A 115 -1.19 3.28 28.82
C ASP A 115 -1.87 3.42 30.20
N PHE A 116 -1.29 4.24 31.06
CA PHE A 116 -1.78 4.46 32.42
C PHE A 116 -3.08 5.27 32.43
N THR A 117 -3.14 6.35 31.66
CA THR A 117 -4.31 7.22 31.54
C THR A 117 -5.48 6.45 30.94
N LEU A 118 -5.22 5.64 29.90
CA LEU A 118 -6.21 4.80 29.27
C LEU A 118 -6.72 3.69 30.20
N LEU A 119 -5.80 3.01 30.90
CA LEU A 119 -6.15 1.96 31.86
C LEU A 119 -7.01 2.53 32.98
N ASN A 120 -6.62 3.67 33.56
CA ASN A 120 -7.33 4.29 34.68
C ASN A 120 -8.73 4.75 34.28
N ALA A 121 -8.89 5.30 33.06
CA ALA A 121 -10.17 5.70 32.52
C ALA A 121 -11.13 4.50 32.40
N PHE A 122 -10.67 3.37 31.84
CA PHE A 122 -11.50 2.17 31.69
C PHE A 122 -11.75 1.45 33.00
N SER A 123 -10.74 1.29 33.86
CA SER A 123 -10.89 0.60 35.16
C SER A 123 -11.87 1.30 36.11
N LYS A 124 -12.06 2.62 35.93
CA LYS A 124 -13.02 3.39 36.72
C LYS A 124 -14.48 3.05 36.39
N HIS A 125 -14.76 2.65 35.15
CA HIS A 125 -16.10 2.33 34.67
C HIS A 125 -16.34 0.82 34.54
N TYR A 126 -15.27 0.05 34.30
CA TYR A 126 -15.27 -1.38 34.08
C TYR A 126 -14.23 -2.04 35.01
N PRO A 127 -14.62 -2.48 36.21
CA PRO A 127 -13.69 -3.09 37.17
C PRO A 127 -13.01 -4.38 36.66
N SER A 128 -13.54 -4.99 35.60
CA SER A 128 -12.99 -6.15 34.91
C SER A 128 -11.86 -5.81 33.92
N THR A 129 -11.50 -4.53 33.73
CA THR A 129 -10.38 -4.15 32.86
C THR A 129 -9.05 -4.65 33.43
N CYS A 130 -8.48 -5.68 32.79
CA CYS A 130 -7.23 -6.28 33.21
C CYS A 130 -5.98 -5.54 32.69
N SER A 131 -6.06 -4.94 31.51
CA SER A 131 -4.94 -4.22 30.88
C SER A 131 -5.43 -3.18 29.86
N ALA A 132 -4.63 -2.15 29.62
CA ALA A 132 -4.80 -1.22 28.51
C ALA A 132 -3.41 -0.87 27.97
N LYS A 133 -3.31 -0.75 26.64
CA LYS A 133 -2.05 -0.47 25.96
C LYS A 133 -2.32 0.49 24.80
N VAL A 134 -1.69 1.65 24.84
CA VAL A 134 -1.67 2.61 23.74
C VAL A 134 -0.65 2.12 22.74
N ILE A 135 -1.14 1.60 21.62
CA ILE A 135 -0.29 1.13 20.53
C ILE A 135 0.00 2.33 19.62
N VAL A 136 1.11 3.00 19.91
CA VAL A 136 1.68 3.99 18.98
C VAL A 136 2.50 3.21 17.96
N PHE A 137 2.03 3.13 16.71
CA PHE A 137 2.71 2.39 15.63
C PHE A 137 4.17 2.85 15.49
N TRP A 138 5.10 2.01 15.98
CA TRP A 138 6.56 1.82 15.80
C TRP A 138 7.52 2.98 15.39
N TYR A 139 7.06 4.10 14.86
CA TYR A 139 7.85 5.24 14.43
C TYR A 139 8.52 6.00 15.60
N TYR A 140 7.85 6.09 16.75
CA TYR A 140 8.36 6.82 17.92
C TYR A 140 9.37 6.02 18.77
N LEU A 141 9.55 4.71 18.53
CA LEU A 141 10.44 3.90 19.36
C LEU A 141 11.93 4.08 19.00
N LEU A 142 12.23 4.60 17.80
CA LEU A 142 13.60 4.96 17.39
C LEU A 142 13.97 6.41 17.73
N MET A 143 12.99 7.29 17.94
CA MET A 143 13.24 8.70 18.25
C MET A 143 12.66 9.03 19.62
N GLY A 144 13.54 9.03 20.61
CA GLY A 144 13.28 9.71 21.87
C GLY A 144 12.74 11.10 21.57
N SER A 145 11.58 11.41 22.16
CA SER A 145 10.85 12.67 22.02
C SER A 145 11.77 13.88 21.88
N LYS A 146 11.71 14.52 20.70
CA LYS A 146 11.48 15.96 20.51
C LYS A 146 11.45 16.32 19.01
N ASP A 147 10.45 17.14 18.68
CA ASP A 147 10.30 17.96 17.47
C ASP A 147 9.67 17.33 16.21
N LYS A 148 8.40 17.74 16.00
CA LYS A 148 7.56 17.57 14.80
C LYS A 148 8.20 18.11 13.49
N LEU A 149 9.26 18.90 13.60
CA LEU A 149 10.04 19.41 12.46
C LEU A 149 10.99 18.33 11.92
N MET A 150 11.55 17.48 12.80
CA MET A 150 12.46 16.39 12.42
C MET A 150 11.71 15.22 11.79
N SER A 151 10.44 14.99 12.13
CA SER A 151 9.65 13.90 11.52
C SER A 151 9.40 14.11 10.03
N ASN A 152 9.17 15.34 9.58
CA ASN A 152 8.98 15.64 8.16
C ASN A 152 10.32 15.57 7.38
N VAL A 153 11.43 15.89 8.03
CA VAL A 153 12.78 15.80 7.46
C VAL A 153 13.25 14.33 7.36
N TRP A 154 12.91 13.47 8.33
CA TRP A 154 13.29 12.05 8.31
C TRP A 154 12.40 11.17 7.43
N ILE A 155 11.10 11.44 7.30
CA ILE A 155 10.24 10.78 6.27
C ILE A 155 10.77 11.11 4.87
N ALA A 156 11.24 12.34 4.66
CA ALA A 156 11.91 12.70 3.41
C ALA A 156 13.26 12.00 3.20
N SER A 157 13.89 11.44 4.25
CA SER A 157 15.20 10.76 4.16
C SER A 157 15.15 9.23 4.23
N ALA A 158 13.98 8.63 4.46
CA ALA A 158 13.82 7.19 4.38
C ALA A 158 13.81 6.77 2.90
N ASN A 159 14.61 5.77 2.56
CA ASN A 159 14.71 5.27 1.20
C ASN A 159 13.78 4.08 0.96
N VAL A 160 13.31 3.93 -0.26
CA VAL A 160 12.61 2.73 -0.74
C VAL A 160 13.33 2.13 -1.94
N ASP A 161 13.48 0.82 -1.93
CA ASP A 161 13.96 0.06 -3.09
C ASP A 161 12.85 -0.01 -4.14
N LEU A 162 13.12 0.50 -5.35
CA LEU A 162 12.14 0.56 -6.42
C LEU A 162 11.72 -0.80 -6.98
N LYS A 163 12.57 -1.84 -6.91
CA LYS A 163 12.20 -3.20 -7.33
C LYS A 163 11.18 -3.78 -6.36
N LYS A 164 11.41 -3.62 -5.04
CA LYS A 164 10.44 -4.02 -4.01
C LYS A 164 9.12 -3.27 -4.18
N LEU A 165 9.17 -1.96 -4.44
CA LEU A 165 7.97 -1.15 -4.62
C LEU A 165 7.20 -1.53 -5.90
N LEU A 166 7.88 -1.84 -7.01
CA LEU A 166 7.24 -2.37 -8.23
C LEU A 166 6.54 -3.71 -7.96
N ILE A 167 7.22 -4.65 -7.29
CA ILE A 167 6.64 -5.97 -7.01
C ILE A 167 5.41 -5.82 -6.11
N ALA A 168 5.51 -5.04 -5.05
CA ALA A 168 4.36 -4.71 -4.21
C ALA A 168 3.22 -4.04 -5.00
N SER A 169 3.54 -3.11 -5.90
CA SER A 169 2.56 -2.46 -6.78
C SER A 169 1.83 -3.46 -7.67
N VAL A 170 2.54 -4.46 -8.21
CA VAL A 170 1.94 -5.56 -8.97
C VAL A 170 1.04 -6.41 -8.07
N MET A 171 1.50 -6.78 -6.87
CA MET A 171 0.71 -7.59 -5.94
C MET A 171 -0.59 -6.90 -5.57
N VAL A 172 -0.55 -5.60 -5.24
CA VAL A 172 -1.75 -4.88 -4.84
C VAL A 172 -2.69 -4.64 -6.00
N ALA A 173 -2.20 -4.35 -7.22
CA ALA A 173 -3.06 -4.23 -8.40
C ALA A 173 -3.80 -5.56 -8.67
N VAL A 174 -3.09 -6.69 -8.57
CA VAL A 174 -3.70 -8.03 -8.70
C VAL A 174 -4.70 -8.29 -7.58
N GLY A 175 -4.34 -8.03 -6.32
CA GLY A 175 -5.23 -8.23 -5.17
C GLY A 175 -6.48 -7.34 -5.19
N GLY A 176 -6.33 -6.07 -5.55
CA GLY A 176 -7.45 -5.15 -5.76
C GLY A 176 -8.36 -5.66 -6.87
N GLY A 177 -7.78 -6.12 -7.98
CA GLY A 177 -8.54 -6.76 -9.06
C GLY A 177 -9.31 -8.02 -8.62
N GLN A 178 -8.73 -8.84 -7.74
CA GLN A 178 -9.42 -9.98 -7.14
C GLN A 178 -10.63 -9.55 -6.31
N GLU A 179 -10.52 -8.45 -5.55
CA GLU A 179 -11.65 -7.88 -4.81
C GLU A 179 -12.75 -7.36 -5.75
N VAL A 180 -12.38 -6.71 -6.86
CA VAL A 180 -13.34 -6.28 -7.91
C VAL A 180 -14.11 -7.48 -8.49
N VAL A 181 -13.42 -8.58 -8.79
CA VAL A 181 -14.05 -9.82 -9.27
C VAL A 181 -14.94 -10.44 -8.19
N ARG A 182 -14.47 -10.49 -6.93
CA ARG A 182 -15.21 -11.04 -5.79
C ARG A 182 -16.53 -10.31 -5.56
N VAL A 183 -16.51 -8.97 -5.60
CA VAL A 183 -17.71 -8.15 -5.41
C VAL A 183 -18.73 -8.38 -6.52
N LEU A 184 -18.29 -8.47 -7.78
CA LEU A 184 -19.20 -8.71 -8.91
C LEU A 184 -19.83 -10.11 -8.82
N ASN A 185 -19.02 -11.14 -8.56
CA ASN A 185 -19.49 -12.53 -8.46
C ASN A 185 -20.48 -12.73 -7.30
N ASN A 186 -20.34 -11.96 -6.22
CA ASN A 186 -21.26 -11.98 -5.08
C ASN A 186 -22.50 -11.11 -5.27
N ASN A 187 -22.69 -10.48 -6.44
CA ASN A 187 -23.75 -9.50 -6.71
C ASN A 187 -23.79 -8.37 -5.66
N ALA A 188 -22.63 -7.99 -5.12
CA ALA A 188 -22.51 -7.10 -3.97
C ALA A 188 -22.13 -5.66 -4.36
N LEU A 189 -22.47 -5.22 -5.59
CA LEU A 189 -22.05 -3.94 -6.15
C LEU A 189 -22.41 -2.74 -5.25
N ASN A 190 -23.59 -2.75 -4.62
CA ASN A 190 -24.13 -1.67 -3.76
C ASN A 190 -23.78 -0.27 -4.28
N MET A 191 -24.26 0.05 -5.48
CA MET A 191 -23.94 1.29 -6.19
C MET A 191 -24.42 2.53 -5.45
N LYS A 192 -23.57 3.56 -5.43
CA LYS A 192 -23.88 4.92 -4.97
C LYS A 192 -23.52 5.90 -6.07
N SER A 193 -24.25 7.01 -6.18
CA SER A 193 -23.85 8.10 -7.06
C SER A 193 -22.96 9.09 -6.28
N LYS A 194 -21.79 9.43 -6.84
CA LYS A 194 -20.93 10.51 -6.37
C LYS A 194 -21.39 11.90 -6.86
N GLY A 195 -22.43 11.93 -7.70
CA GLY A 195 -22.92 13.12 -8.37
C GLY A 195 -22.88 12.94 -9.89
N LYS A 196 -22.80 14.05 -10.62
CA LYS A 196 -22.58 14.05 -12.06
C LYS A 196 -21.21 14.64 -12.36
N THR A 197 -20.52 14.05 -13.33
CA THR A 197 -19.36 14.65 -13.98
C THR A 197 -19.72 16.02 -14.58
N ARG A 198 -18.73 16.86 -14.93
CA ARG A 198 -18.99 18.18 -15.57
C ARG A 198 -19.77 18.02 -16.88
N GLU A 199 -19.66 16.85 -17.49
CA GLU A 199 -20.29 16.41 -18.72
C GLU A 199 -21.71 15.83 -18.50
N GLY A 200 -22.20 15.81 -17.27
CA GLY A 200 -23.57 15.39 -16.93
C GLY A 200 -23.79 13.87 -16.81
N VAL A 201 -22.74 13.06 -16.94
CA VAL A 201 -22.78 11.61 -16.73
C VAL A 201 -22.72 11.31 -15.24
N ASN A 202 -23.58 10.41 -14.75
CA ASN A 202 -23.54 9.98 -13.35
C ASN A 202 -22.17 9.37 -13.02
N ASP A 203 -21.51 9.94 -12.02
CA ASP A 203 -20.32 9.38 -11.41
C ASP A 203 -20.75 8.30 -10.41
N VAL A 204 -20.23 7.10 -10.59
CA VAL A 204 -20.69 5.87 -9.92
C VAL A 204 -19.60 5.38 -9.00
N LEU A 205 -19.99 5.00 -7.79
CA LEU A 205 -19.14 4.33 -6.82
C LEU A 205 -19.76 2.99 -6.45
N THR A 206 -18.97 1.92 -6.42
CA THR A 206 -19.40 0.58 -6.02
C THR A 206 -18.58 0.06 -4.86
N GLN A 207 -18.99 -1.08 -4.29
CA GLN A 207 -18.16 -1.80 -3.32
C GLN A 207 -16.90 -2.39 -3.95
N GLY A 208 -16.86 -2.54 -5.28
CA GLY A 208 -15.67 -2.97 -6.00
C GLY A 208 -14.55 -1.93 -5.82
N ASP A 209 -14.87 -0.67 -6.05
CA ASP A 209 -13.93 0.45 -5.90
C ASP A 209 -13.43 0.53 -4.45
N LEU A 210 -14.33 0.51 -3.47
CA LEU A 210 -13.98 0.61 -2.05
C LEU A 210 -13.19 -0.60 -1.54
N ALA A 211 -13.56 -1.83 -1.94
CA ALA A 211 -12.84 -3.04 -1.53
C ALA A 211 -11.44 -3.09 -2.14
N SER A 212 -11.33 -2.76 -3.43
CA SER A 212 -10.05 -2.68 -4.13
C SER A 212 -9.17 -1.58 -3.53
N HIS A 213 -9.72 -0.39 -3.28
CA HIS A 213 -9.03 0.73 -2.62
C HIS A 213 -8.44 0.32 -1.27
N ARG A 214 -9.28 -0.24 -0.37
CA ARG A 214 -8.84 -0.65 0.97
C ARG A 214 -7.70 -1.63 0.89
N LEU A 215 -7.78 -2.65 0.03
CA LEU A 215 -6.70 -3.60 -0.14
C LEU A 215 -5.45 -2.90 -0.66
N MET A 216 -5.57 -2.12 -1.74
CA MET A 216 -4.42 -1.54 -2.43
C MET A 216 -3.67 -0.51 -1.59
N VAL A 217 -4.39 0.50 -1.10
CA VAL A 217 -3.80 1.65 -0.40
C VAL A 217 -3.29 1.23 0.96
N HIS A 218 -4.05 0.43 1.72
CA HIS A 218 -3.60 0.03 3.05
C HIS A 218 -2.43 -0.96 2.98
N SER A 219 -2.41 -1.88 2.00
CA SER A 219 -1.26 -2.81 1.83
C SER A 219 0.02 -2.06 1.46
N LEU A 220 -0.06 -1.08 0.55
CA LEU A 220 1.08 -0.23 0.21
C LEU A 220 1.54 0.62 1.40
N SER A 221 0.61 1.23 2.13
CA SER A 221 0.90 2.04 3.30
C SER A 221 1.55 1.24 4.43
N ALA A 222 1.11 -0.01 4.62
CA ALA A 222 1.68 -0.92 5.61
C ALA A 222 3.07 -1.42 5.20
N ALA A 223 3.28 -1.73 3.92
CA ALA A 223 4.57 -2.20 3.40
C ALA A 223 5.62 -1.08 3.31
N PHE A 224 5.20 0.16 3.02
CA PHE A 224 6.07 1.32 2.85
C PHE A 224 5.55 2.52 3.67
N PRO A 225 5.74 2.52 4.99
CA PRO A 225 5.31 3.62 5.84
C PRO A 225 5.92 4.96 5.38
N GLY A 226 5.08 5.99 5.24
CA GLY A 226 5.49 7.32 4.79
C GLY A 226 5.47 7.55 3.28
N LEU A 227 5.14 6.53 2.49
CA LEU A 227 4.91 6.68 1.06
C LEU A 227 3.71 7.60 0.81
N ARG A 228 3.88 8.60 -0.06
CA ARG A 228 2.80 9.51 -0.45
C ARG A 228 1.92 8.82 -1.47
N ILE A 229 0.71 8.42 -1.07
CA ILE A 229 -0.26 7.73 -1.93
C ILE A 229 -1.46 8.65 -2.16
N ILE A 230 -1.83 8.84 -3.42
CA ILE A 230 -3.05 9.51 -3.86
C ILE A 230 -3.90 8.47 -4.58
N SER A 231 -5.15 8.34 -4.17
CA SER A 231 -6.09 7.37 -4.71
C SER A 231 -7.38 8.07 -5.11
N GLU A 232 -8.02 7.61 -6.18
CA GLU A 232 -9.36 8.08 -6.58
C GLU A 232 -10.37 7.97 -5.43
N GLU A 233 -10.36 6.82 -4.75
CA GLU A 233 -11.23 6.57 -3.62
C GLU A 233 -10.60 7.00 -2.30
N HIS A 234 -11.47 7.29 -1.33
CA HIS A 234 -11.10 7.56 0.05
C HIS A 234 -11.97 6.70 0.98
N SER A 235 -11.35 5.92 1.87
CA SER A 235 -12.03 5.23 2.95
C SER A 235 -12.30 6.16 4.14
N SER A 236 -13.41 5.96 4.86
CA SER A 236 -13.59 6.56 6.19
C SER A 236 -12.71 5.84 7.21
N VAL A 237 -12.33 6.53 8.28
CA VAL A 237 -11.44 6.02 9.34
C VAL A 237 -11.95 4.72 9.98
N GLU A 238 -13.26 4.49 9.96
CA GLU A 238 -13.94 3.30 10.53
C GLU A 238 -13.74 2.01 9.71
N ASP A 239 -13.33 2.10 8.44
CA ASP A 239 -13.14 0.97 7.52
C ASP A 239 -11.75 0.30 7.64
N ASN A 240 -10.93 0.73 8.62
CA ASN A 240 -9.55 0.26 8.87
C ASN A 240 -9.45 -1.07 9.62
N THR A 241 -10.57 -1.78 9.84
CA THR A 241 -10.60 -3.03 10.63
C THR A 241 -10.20 -4.29 9.85
N LEU A 242 -9.73 -4.17 8.61
CA LEU A 242 -9.18 -5.32 7.92
C LEU A 242 -7.82 -5.68 8.56
N GLU A 243 -7.73 -6.89 9.10
CA GLU A 243 -6.45 -7.56 9.37
C GLU A 243 -5.74 -7.79 8.02
N ILE A 244 -5.15 -6.73 7.47
CA ILE A 244 -4.32 -6.84 6.29
C ILE A 244 -3.01 -7.42 6.78
N SER A 245 -2.80 -8.71 6.52
CA SER A 245 -1.49 -9.32 6.64
C SER A 245 -0.49 -8.40 5.96
N ALA A 246 0.48 -7.89 6.70
CA ALA A 246 1.45 -6.94 6.16
C ALA A 246 2.02 -7.51 4.85
N LEU A 247 1.86 -6.76 3.76
CA LEU A 247 2.34 -7.16 2.46
C LEU A 247 3.86 -7.27 2.54
N HIS A 248 4.39 -8.49 2.45
CA HIS A 248 5.82 -8.77 2.52
C HIS A 248 6.33 -9.24 1.16
N VAL A 249 7.19 -8.44 0.54
CA VAL A 249 7.95 -8.85 -0.65
C VAL A 249 9.06 -9.79 -0.18
N THR A 250 8.93 -11.08 -0.49
CA THR A 250 9.90 -12.12 -0.11
C THR A 250 11.05 -12.21 -1.10
N ASP A 251 12.17 -12.82 -0.69
CA ASP A 251 13.31 -13.07 -1.59
C ASP A 251 12.92 -13.92 -2.79
N GLU A 252 12.02 -14.91 -2.61
CA GLU A 252 11.47 -15.71 -3.72
C GLU A 252 10.79 -14.85 -4.78
N MET A 253 10.07 -13.79 -4.37
CA MET A 253 9.43 -12.87 -5.30
C MET A 253 10.43 -11.96 -6.02
N LEU A 254 11.56 -11.65 -5.38
CA LEU A 254 12.65 -10.89 -6.00
C LEU A 254 13.36 -11.71 -7.10
N ASP A 255 13.42 -13.02 -6.90
CA ASP A 255 14.07 -14.00 -7.78
C ASP A 255 13.15 -14.56 -8.88
N ASP A 256 11.85 -14.28 -8.81
CA ASP A 256 10.89 -14.64 -9.85
C ASP A 256 11.38 -14.18 -11.23
N GLU A 257 11.31 -15.06 -12.22
CA GLU A 257 11.82 -14.81 -13.58
C GLU A 257 11.27 -13.52 -14.20
N ARG A 258 10.06 -13.09 -13.81
CA ARG A 258 9.46 -11.82 -14.24
C ARG A 258 10.26 -10.60 -13.80
N TYR A 259 10.91 -10.64 -12.65
CA TYR A 259 11.60 -9.51 -12.01
C TYR A 259 13.10 -9.73 -11.81
N SER A 260 13.59 -10.96 -11.97
CA SER A 260 15.00 -11.35 -11.74
C SER A 260 16.01 -10.46 -12.48
N ALA A 261 15.70 -10.04 -13.71
CA ALA A 261 16.55 -9.18 -14.52
C ALA A 261 16.53 -7.69 -14.13
N LEU A 262 15.65 -7.27 -13.22
CA LEU A 262 15.57 -5.88 -12.74
C LEU A 262 16.64 -5.60 -11.68
N PRO A 263 17.21 -4.38 -11.66
CA PRO A 263 18.23 -4.03 -10.68
C PRO A 263 17.65 -4.02 -9.26
N LEU A 264 18.46 -4.47 -8.30
CA LEU A 264 18.18 -4.41 -6.87
C LEU A 264 19.03 -3.31 -6.23
N GLY A 265 18.57 -2.73 -5.12
CA GLY A 265 19.31 -1.71 -4.35
C GLY A 265 19.22 -0.31 -4.92
N LEU A 266 18.31 -0.06 -5.89
CA LEU A 266 18.00 1.29 -6.35
C LEU A 266 17.07 1.97 -5.35
N GLU A 267 17.68 2.53 -4.32
CA GLU A 267 17.05 3.22 -3.22
C GLU A 267 16.76 4.69 -3.54
N ILE A 268 15.50 5.10 -3.44
CA ILE A 268 15.05 6.48 -3.67
C ILE A 268 14.42 7.04 -2.39
N PRO A 269 14.70 8.30 -2.01
CA PRO A 269 14.04 8.93 -0.89
C PRO A 269 12.52 8.99 -1.08
N LEU A 270 11.74 8.60 -0.05
CA LEU A 270 10.28 8.60 -0.11
C LEU A 270 9.71 9.99 -0.46
N GLY A 271 10.38 11.06 -0.06
CA GLY A 271 9.98 12.44 -0.36
C GLY A 271 10.02 12.80 -1.85
N GLU A 272 10.73 12.04 -2.68
CA GLU A 272 10.75 12.21 -4.14
C GLU A 272 9.64 11.44 -4.85
N LEU A 273 8.93 10.55 -4.14
CA LEU A 273 7.97 9.62 -4.73
C LEU A 273 6.54 10.04 -4.43
N THR A 274 5.70 9.94 -5.46
CA THR A 274 4.24 9.99 -5.36
C THR A 274 3.67 8.74 -6.00
N VAL A 275 2.80 8.04 -5.30
CA VAL A 275 2.08 6.88 -5.84
C VAL A 275 0.65 7.26 -6.16
N TRP A 276 0.22 7.02 -7.40
CA TRP A 276 -1.15 7.23 -7.84
C TRP A 276 -1.85 5.88 -8.00
N VAL A 277 -3.03 5.75 -7.42
CA VAL A 277 -3.83 4.52 -7.42
C VAL A 277 -5.19 4.80 -8.02
N ASP A 278 -5.54 4.02 -9.05
CA ASP A 278 -6.91 3.85 -9.49
C ASP A 278 -7.34 2.42 -9.07
N PRO A 279 -8.19 2.29 -8.05
CA PRO A 279 -8.59 0.99 -7.55
C PRO A 279 -9.56 0.26 -8.48
N LEU A 280 -10.26 0.96 -9.38
CA LEU A 280 -11.19 0.38 -10.34
C LEU A 280 -11.47 1.39 -11.47
N ASP A 281 -10.70 1.29 -12.55
CA ASP A 281 -10.93 2.06 -13.77
C ASP A 281 -12.13 1.47 -14.53
N ALA A 282 -12.98 2.35 -15.07
CA ALA A 282 -14.24 2.03 -15.75
C ALA A 282 -15.37 1.52 -14.82
N THR A 283 -15.58 2.17 -13.66
CA THR A 283 -16.65 1.84 -12.70
C THR A 283 -18.05 1.78 -13.30
N LYS A 284 -18.36 2.69 -14.24
CA LYS A 284 -19.65 2.66 -14.94
C LYS A 284 -19.80 1.36 -15.73
N GLU A 285 -18.81 1.00 -16.53
CA GLU A 285 -18.82 -0.24 -17.31
C GLU A 285 -18.81 -1.49 -16.45
N TYR A 286 -18.09 -1.47 -15.33
CA TYR A 286 -18.13 -2.52 -14.33
C TYR A 286 -19.57 -2.75 -13.83
N SER A 287 -20.30 -1.67 -13.52
CA SER A 287 -21.70 -1.76 -13.10
C SER A 287 -22.66 -2.27 -14.19
N GLU A 288 -22.30 -2.08 -15.46
CA GLU A 288 -23.03 -2.57 -16.63
C GLU A 288 -22.64 -4.02 -17.02
N GLY A 289 -21.69 -4.63 -16.30
CA GLY A 289 -21.17 -5.97 -16.61
C GLY A 289 -20.18 -6.01 -17.78
N LEU A 290 -19.72 -4.86 -18.27
CA LEU A 290 -18.75 -4.72 -19.36
C LEU A 290 -17.32 -4.85 -18.83
N THR A 291 -17.05 -6.02 -18.27
CA THR A 291 -15.85 -6.37 -17.50
C THR A 291 -14.54 -6.31 -18.28
N GLN A 292 -14.58 -6.34 -19.62
CA GLN A 292 -13.38 -6.26 -20.45
C GLN A 292 -12.62 -4.94 -20.33
N TYR A 293 -13.32 -3.86 -19.94
CA TYR A 293 -12.75 -2.52 -19.80
C TYR A 293 -12.14 -2.26 -18.42
N VAL A 294 -12.48 -3.10 -17.44
CA VAL A 294 -12.13 -2.88 -16.04
C VAL A 294 -10.65 -3.12 -15.84
N THR A 295 -9.97 -2.16 -15.21
CA THR A 295 -8.58 -2.31 -14.78
C THR A 295 -8.36 -1.82 -13.36
N THR A 296 -7.29 -2.27 -12.73
CA THR A 296 -6.76 -1.69 -11.49
C THR A 296 -5.35 -1.18 -11.77
N MET A 297 -5.00 -0.01 -11.27
CA MET A 297 -3.78 0.69 -11.67
C MET A 297 -2.99 1.23 -10.49
N VAL A 298 -1.67 1.12 -10.61
CA VAL A 298 -0.72 1.73 -9.68
C VAL A 298 0.38 2.39 -10.49
N CYS A 299 0.69 3.64 -10.16
CA CYS A 299 1.78 4.40 -10.76
C CYS A 299 2.72 4.90 -9.68
N ILE A 300 4.01 4.89 -9.95
CA ILE A 300 5.02 5.54 -9.11
C ILE A 300 5.66 6.64 -9.94
N ALA A 301 5.44 7.87 -9.50
CA ALA A 301 6.07 9.06 -10.06
C ALA A 301 7.23 9.50 -9.17
N ARG A 302 8.37 9.83 -9.79
CA ARG A 302 9.52 10.44 -9.13
C ARG A 302 9.64 11.89 -9.58
N ASN A 303 9.55 12.83 -8.64
CA ASN A 303 9.56 14.27 -8.92
C ASN A 303 8.59 14.66 -10.06
N GLY A 304 7.39 14.08 -10.00
CA GLY A 304 6.31 14.31 -10.97
C GLY A 304 6.46 13.58 -12.31
N GLU A 305 7.53 12.84 -12.56
CA GLU A 305 7.70 12.01 -13.74
C GLU A 305 7.26 10.56 -13.46
N PRO A 306 6.33 9.97 -14.23
CA PRO A 306 5.86 8.62 -13.99
C PRO A 306 6.90 7.61 -14.50
N ILE A 307 7.54 6.88 -13.58
CA ILE A 307 8.70 6.00 -13.86
C ILE A 307 8.35 4.51 -13.80
N ILE A 308 7.34 4.13 -13.03
CA ILE A 308 6.84 2.76 -12.93
C ILE A 308 5.32 2.81 -13.03
N GLY A 309 4.76 1.92 -13.84
CA GLY A 309 3.33 1.78 -13.98
C GLY A 309 2.93 0.32 -13.98
N VAL A 310 1.77 0.04 -13.40
CA VAL A 310 1.12 -1.27 -13.37
C VAL A 310 -0.33 -1.07 -13.79
N ILE A 311 -0.77 -1.86 -14.76
CA ILE A 311 -2.18 -1.98 -15.15
C ILE A 311 -2.55 -3.46 -15.12
N HIS A 312 -3.53 -3.82 -14.30
CA HIS A 312 -4.03 -5.18 -14.20
C HIS A 312 -5.46 -5.26 -14.74
N LYS A 313 -5.72 -6.25 -15.62
CA LYS A 313 -7.03 -6.57 -16.19
C LYS A 313 -7.65 -7.76 -15.42
N PRO A 314 -8.42 -7.52 -14.34
CA PRO A 314 -8.87 -8.57 -13.41
C PRO A 314 -9.58 -9.75 -14.07
N PHE A 315 -10.51 -9.49 -14.99
CA PHE A 315 -11.34 -10.53 -15.59
C PHE A 315 -10.63 -11.37 -16.65
N SER A 316 -9.42 -10.98 -17.05
CA SER A 316 -8.55 -11.76 -17.95
C SER A 316 -7.28 -12.25 -17.26
N SER A 317 -7.07 -11.87 -15.98
CA SER A 317 -5.87 -12.15 -15.20
C SER A 317 -4.57 -11.73 -15.89
N GLN A 318 -4.59 -10.61 -16.64
CA GLN A 318 -3.41 -10.09 -17.33
C GLN A 318 -2.85 -8.87 -16.60
N THR A 319 -1.54 -8.84 -16.34
CA THR A 319 -0.87 -7.70 -15.72
C THR A 319 0.19 -7.14 -16.64
N TYR A 320 0.11 -5.85 -16.89
CA TYR A 320 1.07 -5.06 -17.66
C TYR A 320 1.84 -4.19 -16.68
N TRP A 321 3.17 -4.21 -16.75
CA TRP A 321 3.99 -3.33 -15.93
C TRP A 321 5.21 -2.84 -16.69
N SER A 322 5.71 -1.70 -16.26
CA SER A 322 6.92 -1.09 -16.82
C SER A 322 7.75 -0.43 -15.73
N TRP A 323 9.05 -0.34 -15.97
CA TRP A 323 9.97 0.49 -15.22
C TRP A 323 10.90 1.16 -16.22
N LYS A 324 10.73 2.48 -16.35
CA LYS A 324 11.48 3.32 -17.30
C LYS A 324 12.98 3.08 -17.18
N GLY A 325 13.60 2.74 -18.31
CA GLY A 325 15.03 2.46 -18.43
C GLY A 325 15.51 1.12 -17.84
N ASN A 326 14.62 0.31 -17.26
CA ASN A 326 15.01 -0.91 -16.52
C ASN A 326 14.32 -2.17 -17.03
N GLY A 327 13.02 -2.11 -17.36
CA GLY A 327 12.33 -3.30 -17.86
C GLY A 327 10.85 -3.11 -18.15
N LEU A 328 10.30 -4.09 -18.85
CA LEU A 328 8.89 -4.18 -19.24
C LEU A 328 8.39 -5.61 -18.97
N SER A 329 7.10 -5.75 -18.70
CA SER A 329 6.47 -7.06 -18.61
C SER A 329 6.50 -7.84 -19.94
N ASN A 330 6.44 -9.17 -19.88
CA ASN A 330 6.60 -10.02 -21.06
C ASN A 330 5.49 -9.81 -22.13
N ASN A 331 4.26 -9.56 -21.69
CA ASN A 331 3.13 -9.23 -22.57
C ASN A 331 3.38 -7.93 -23.35
N ILE A 332 3.94 -6.87 -22.73
CA ILE A 332 4.32 -5.64 -23.45
C ILE A 332 5.41 -5.96 -24.48
N ARG A 333 6.49 -6.66 -24.08
CA ARG A 333 7.57 -7.02 -25.01
C ARG A 333 7.08 -7.84 -26.20
N THR A 334 6.14 -8.74 -25.97
CA THR A 334 5.54 -9.59 -27.02
C THR A 334 4.66 -8.75 -27.96
N ALA A 335 3.81 -7.89 -27.41
CA ALA A 335 2.96 -6.98 -28.18
C ALA A 335 3.77 -6.06 -29.11
N LEU A 336 4.90 -5.53 -28.64
CA LEU A 336 5.76 -4.65 -29.44
C LEU A 336 6.46 -5.38 -30.59
N LYS A 337 6.78 -6.67 -30.45
CA LYS A 337 7.43 -7.49 -31.50
C LYS A 337 6.49 -7.98 -32.60
N THR A 338 5.21 -8.16 -32.28
CA THR A 338 4.29 -8.95 -33.11
C THR A 338 3.66 -8.14 -34.26
N ILE A 339 3.80 -6.81 -34.25
CA ILE A 339 2.96 -5.95 -35.06
C ILE A 339 3.76 -5.29 -36.18
N SER A 340 3.47 -5.71 -37.41
CA SER A 340 3.89 -5.04 -38.64
C SER A 340 2.95 -3.87 -38.94
N LYS A 341 3.49 -2.71 -39.33
CA LYS A 341 2.70 -1.59 -39.88
C LYS A 341 2.09 -2.05 -41.21
N THR A 342 0.89 -2.58 -41.16
CA THR A 342 0.12 -2.97 -42.35
C THR A 342 -1.29 -2.45 -42.21
N ASN A 343 -1.52 -1.17 -42.52
CA ASN A 343 -2.74 -0.68 -43.15
C ASN A 343 -2.75 0.85 -43.28
N ASP A 344 -3.30 1.33 -44.40
CA ASP A 344 -3.68 2.72 -44.69
C ASP A 344 -4.80 3.28 -43.78
N THR A 345 -5.16 2.56 -42.70
CA THR A 345 -6.30 2.89 -41.83
C THR A 345 -5.82 3.36 -40.46
N PHE A 346 -6.10 4.62 -40.14
CA PHE A 346 -5.87 5.21 -38.82
C PHE A 346 -7.00 4.84 -37.86
N ARG A 347 -6.70 4.10 -36.79
CA ARG A 347 -7.65 3.71 -35.76
C ARG A 347 -7.43 4.57 -34.52
N ALA A 348 -8.37 5.47 -34.25
CA ALA A 348 -8.38 6.27 -33.04
C ALA A 348 -9.27 5.64 -31.98
N ILE A 349 -8.73 5.29 -30.82
CA ILE A 349 -9.52 4.83 -29.69
C ILE A 349 -9.91 6.02 -28.81
N VAL A 350 -11.20 6.11 -28.48
CA VAL A 350 -11.79 7.27 -27.79
C VAL A 350 -12.74 6.80 -26.69
N SER A 351 -13.10 7.70 -25.77
CA SER A 351 -14.09 7.40 -24.74
C SER A 351 -15.47 7.10 -25.36
N ARG A 352 -16.12 6.02 -24.92
CA ARG A 352 -17.50 5.66 -25.33
C ARG A 352 -18.50 6.78 -25.11
N SER A 353 -18.36 7.53 -24.03
CA SER A 353 -19.31 8.58 -23.65
C SER A 353 -19.22 9.85 -24.52
N HIS A 354 -18.13 10.01 -25.30
CA HIS A 354 -17.85 11.22 -26.09
C HIS A 354 -17.44 10.91 -27.54
N ALA A 355 -17.74 9.71 -28.05
CA ALA A 355 -17.25 9.27 -29.35
C ALA A 355 -17.75 10.13 -30.52
N GLY A 356 -18.94 10.74 -30.41
CA GLY A 356 -19.54 11.57 -31.48
C GLY A 356 -18.74 12.84 -31.76
N ASP A 357 -18.55 13.69 -30.74
CA ASP A 357 -17.86 14.98 -30.89
C ASP A 357 -16.39 14.81 -31.30
N VAL A 358 -15.76 13.74 -30.79
CA VAL A 358 -14.37 13.42 -31.10
C VAL A 358 -14.23 12.90 -32.54
N HIS A 359 -15.24 12.21 -33.09
CA HIS A 359 -15.20 11.70 -34.46
C HIS A 359 -15.06 12.81 -35.50
N GLU A 360 -15.86 13.87 -35.38
CA GLU A 360 -15.80 15.00 -36.32
C GLU A 360 -14.43 15.69 -36.28
N MET A 361 -13.93 15.95 -35.06
CA MET A 361 -12.61 16.54 -34.85
C MET A 361 -11.50 15.70 -35.49
N ILE A 362 -11.48 14.39 -35.25
CA ILE A 362 -10.46 13.48 -35.80
C ILE A 362 -10.54 13.44 -37.32
N THR A 363 -11.74 13.26 -37.87
CA THR A 363 -11.94 13.16 -39.32
C THR A 363 -11.47 14.43 -40.02
N LYS A 364 -11.84 15.60 -39.49
CA LYS A 364 -11.40 16.89 -40.04
C LYS A 364 -9.88 17.06 -39.95
N SER A 365 -9.26 16.66 -38.84
CA SER A 365 -7.82 16.84 -38.61
C SER A 365 -6.94 15.92 -39.47
N LEU A 366 -7.42 14.69 -39.74
CA LEU A 366 -6.58 13.62 -40.29
C LEU A 366 -6.92 13.22 -41.73
N SER A 367 -8.01 13.73 -42.31
CA SER A 367 -8.47 13.36 -43.66
C SER A 367 -7.47 13.67 -44.79
N SER A 368 -6.52 14.59 -44.57
CA SER A 368 -5.45 14.89 -45.53
C SER A 368 -4.26 13.93 -45.44
N GLU A 369 -4.15 13.19 -44.34
CA GLU A 369 -3.00 12.34 -44.01
C GLU A 369 -3.31 10.85 -44.14
N TYR A 370 -4.57 10.47 -43.93
CA TYR A 370 -5.00 9.07 -43.94
C TYR A 370 -6.24 8.87 -44.81
N ASN A 371 -6.19 7.83 -45.65
CA ASN A 371 -7.27 7.47 -46.57
C ASN A 371 -8.50 6.90 -45.84
N ASN A 372 -8.29 6.23 -44.71
CA ASN A 372 -9.36 5.62 -43.93
C ASN A 372 -9.16 5.91 -42.44
N ILE A 373 -10.19 6.41 -41.79
CA ILE A 373 -10.17 6.76 -40.37
C ILE A 373 -11.29 5.96 -39.68
N LYS A 374 -10.93 5.24 -38.62
CA LYS A 374 -11.87 4.46 -37.81
C LYS A 374 -11.79 4.91 -36.37
N VAL A 375 -12.93 5.33 -35.82
CA VAL A 375 -13.06 5.62 -34.40
C VAL A 375 -13.52 4.36 -33.67
N ILE A 376 -12.80 4.00 -32.60
CA ILE A 376 -13.07 2.84 -31.75
C ILE A 376 -13.53 3.37 -30.39
N PRO A 377 -14.84 3.32 -30.08
CA PRO A 377 -15.32 3.72 -28.77
C PRO A 377 -15.00 2.63 -27.73
N ALA A 378 -14.25 2.98 -26.69
CA ALA A 378 -13.91 2.09 -25.58
C ALA A 378 -13.98 2.82 -24.22
N ALA A 379 -14.17 2.06 -23.15
CA ALA A 379 -14.08 2.57 -21.78
C ALA A 379 -12.74 2.19 -21.15
N GLY A 380 -12.49 2.72 -19.95
CA GLY A 380 -11.26 2.47 -19.17
C GLY A 380 -10.03 3.15 -19.76
N SER A 381 -9.40 4.06 -19.02
CA SER A 381 -8.14 4.68 -19.46
C SER A 381 -7.03 3.63 -19.61
N GLY A 382 -6.95 2.69 -18.66
CA GLY A 382 -5.99 1.61 -18.68
C GLY A 382 -6.20 0.66 -19.85
N TYR A 383 -7.46 0.30 -20.12
CA TYR A 383 -7.82 -0.51 -21.29
C TYR A 383 -7.37 0.15 -22.60
N LYS A 384 -7.74 1.43 -22.81
CA LYS A 384 -7.41 2.15 -24.06
C LYS A 384 -5.91 2.23 -24.31
N THR A 385 -5.12 2.36 -23.25
CA THR A 385 -3.66 2.38 -23.35
C THR A 385 -3.09 1.01 -23.74
N ILE A 386 -3.63 -0.07 -23.17
CA ILE A 386 -3.24 -1.44 -23.54
C ILE A 386 -3.56 -1.71 -25.02
N GLU A 387 -4.69 -1.22 -25.53
CA GLU A 387 -5.03 -1.34 -26.97
C GLU A 387 -3.99 -0.67 -27.88
N LEU A 388 -3.38 0.45 -27.46
CA LEU A 388 -2.27 1.07 -28.19
C LEU A 388 -1.00 0.22 -28.17
N ILE A 389 -0.63 -0.29 -27.01
CA ILE A 389 0.56 -1.13 -26.83
C ILE A 389 0.43 -2.40 -27.70
N GLU A 390 -0.75 -3.01 -27.67
CA GLU A 390 -1.13 -4.16 -28.49
C GLU A 390 -1.47 -3.81 -29.95
N GLY A 391 -1.23 -2.55 -30.38
CA GLY A 391 -1.35 -2.08 -31.77
C GLY A 391 -2.74 -2.23 -32.39
N ARG A 392 -3.78 -2.37 -31.56
CA ARG A 392 -5.18 -2.37 -31.99
C ARG A 392 -5.69 -0.97 -32.33
N ALA A 393 -5.04 0.08 -31.83
CA ALA A 393 -5.24 1.46 -32.21
C ALA A 393 -3.90 2.20 -32.43
N GLU A 394 -3.94 3.25 -33.26
CA GLU A 394 -2.80 4.13 -33.55
C GLU A 394 -2.68 5.28 -32.54
N ALA A 395 -3.82 5.83 -32.09
CA ALA A 395 -3.86 6.92 -31.11
C ALA A 395 -5.03 6.77 -30.12
N TYR A 396 -4.78 7.09 -28.85
CA TYR A 396 -5.81 7.31 -27.83
C TYR A 396 -6.03 8.80 -27.70
N ILE A 397 -7.25 9.25 -27.96
CA ILE A 397 -7.66 10.65 -27.93
C ILE A 397 -8.78 10.83 -26.90
N HIS A 398 -8.59 11.77 -25.99
CA HIS A 398 -9.56 12.21 -24.99
C HIS A 398 -9.61 13.74 -24.98
N THR A 399 -10.78 14.35 -25.17
CA THR A 399 -10.90 15.80 -25.34
C THR A 399 -11.47 16.53 -24.12
N THR A 400 -11.99 15.78 -23.14
CA THR A 400 -12.63 16.33 -21.93
C THR A 400 -11.69 16.22 -20.72
N VAL A 401 -12.20 16.53 -19.54
CA VAL A 401 -11.47 16.39 -18.29
C VAL A 401 -11.10 14.92 -18.05
N ILE A 402 -9.90 14.67 -17.52
CA ILE A 402 -9.42 13.36 -17.08
C ILE A 402 -8.60 13.53 -15.80
N LYS A 403 -8.52 12.50 -14.95
CA LYS A 403 -7.80 12.58 -13.68
C LYS A 403 -6.39 12.01 -13.79
N LYS A 404 -5.55 12.33 -12.81
CA LYS A 404 -4.16 11.87 -12.77
C LYS A 404 -4.02 10.38 -12.43
N TRP A 405 -4.89 9.83 -11.60
CA TRP A 405 -4.95 8.37 -11.38
C TRP A 405 -5.29 7.61 -12.67
N ASP A 406 -6.17 8.16 -13.53
CA ASP A 406 -6.50 7.56 -14.84
C ASP A 406 -5.31 7.52 -15.80
N THR A 407 -4.35 8.47 -15.68
CA THR A 407 -3.31 8.68 -16.70
C THR A 407 -1.91 8.31 -16.24
N CYS A 408 -1.62 8.31 -14.93
CA CYS A 408 -0.25 8.11 -14.44
C CYS A 408 0.31 6.74 -14.83
N ALA A 409 -0.40 5.65 -14.52
CA ALA A 409 0.09 4.30 -14.83
C ALA A 409 0.17 4.05 -16.35
N PRO A 410 -0.84 4.44 -17.15
CA PRO A 410 -0.71 4.50 -18.60
C PRO A 410 0.53 5.25 -19.11
N ASN A 411 0.79 6.45 -18.58
CA ASN A 411 1.91 7.28 -19.01
C ASN A 411 3.25 6.62 -18.65
N ALA A 412 3.38 6.03 -17.47
CA ALA A 412 4.58 5.27 -17.10
C ALA A 412 4.86 4.09 -18.07
N LEU A 413 3.81 3.36 -18.46
CA LEU A 413 3.92 2.29 -19.45
C LEU A 413 4.45 2.81 -20.79
N LEU A 414 3.88 3.90 -21.29
CA LEU A 414 4.30 4.48 -22.57
C LEU A 414 5.69 5.10 -22.50
N ASN A 415 6.06 5.78 -21.42
CA ASN A 415 7.40 6.36 -21.22
C ASN A 415 8.53 5.32 -21.18
N SER A 416 8.18 4.05 -21.03
CA SER A 416 9.13 2.93 -21.02
C SER A 416 9.23 2.23 -22.39
N ILE A 417 8.51 2.71 -23.41
CA ILE A 417 8.45 2.16 -24.75
C ILE A 417 9.01 3.19 -25.73
N ASP A 418 9.96 2.76 -26.57
CA ASP A 418 10.55 3.63 -27.58
C ASP A 418 9.49 4.20 -28.54
N ASN A 419 9.56 5.50 -28.79
CA ASN A 419 8.64 6.28 -29.64
C ASN A 419 7.18 6.35 -29.16
N ALA A 420 6.86 5.81 -27.99
CA ALA A 420 5.56 6.03 -27.37
C ALA A 420 5.57 7.32 -26.56
N MET A 421 4.44 8.03 -26.56
CA MET A 421 4.31 9.29 -25.82
C MET A 421 2.86 9.54 -25.42
N MET A 422 2.69 10.21 -24.28
CA MET A 422 1.41 10.69 -23.76
C MET A 422 1.55 12.13 -23.28
N THR A 423 0.69 13.01 -23.79
CA THR A 423 0.65 14.43 -23.44
C THR A 423 -0.79 14.90 -23.29
N GLU A 424 -0.97 16.12 -22.81
CA GLU A 424 -2.22 16.85 -23.06
C GLU A 424 -2.46 17.01 -24.58
N MET A 425 -3.69 17.35 -25.01
CA MET A 425 -4.00 17.55 -26.44
C MET A 425 -3.19 18.67 -27.09
N ASN A 426 -2.65 19.60 -26.30
CA ASN A 426 -1.80 20.69 -26.76
C ASN A 426 -0.30 20.32 -26.78
N GLY A 427 0.08 19.08 -26.43
CA GLY A 427 1.47 18.64 -26.39
C GLY A 427 2.20 18.87 -25.06
N ASN A 428 1.55 19.46 -24.05
CA ASN A 428 2.17 19.67 -22.75
C ASN A 428 2.40 18.33 -22.03
N ILE A 429 3.56 18.22 -21.38
CA ILE A 429 3.89 17.07 -20.53
C ILE A 429 3.03 17.08 -19.28
N ILE A 430 2.38 15.94 -19.00
CA ILE A 430 1.59 15.75 -17.78
C ILE A 430 2.54 15.44 -16.63
N LYS A 431 2.42 16.19 -15.53
CA LYS A 431 3.18 16.01 -14.29
C LYS A 431 2.31 15.44 -13.18
N TYR A 432 2.92 14.66 -12.31
CA TYR A 432 2.26 13.85 -11.28
C TYR A 432 2.83 14.10 -9.88
N ASN A 433 3.14 15.37 -9.55
CA ASN A 433 3.65 15.71 -8.22
C ASN A 433 2.57 15.52 -7.15
N TYR A 434 2.99 15.37 -5.89
CA TYR A 434 2.08 15.19 -4.76
C TYR A 434 1.15 16.39 -4.52
N GLU A 435 1.65 17.61 -4.75
CA GLU A 435 0.91 18.85 -4.49
C GLU A 435 0.11 19.37 -5.71
N ASP A 436 0.26 18.73 -6.87
CA ASP A 436 -0.45 19.18 -8.06
C ASP A 436 -1.95 18.86 -7.94
N GLU A 437 -2.78 19.65 -8.64
CA GLU A 437 -4.17 19.27 -8.85
C GLU A 437 -4.28 17.90 -9.53
N GLU A 438 -5.27 17.12 -9.12
CA GLU A 438 -5.55 15.77 -9.63
C GLU A 438 -6.21 15.79 -11.01
N ILE A 439 -6.56 16.98 -11.51
CA ILE A 439 -7.34 17.20 -12.71
C ILE A 439 -6.41 17.57 -13.87
N ASN A 440 -6.64 16.95 -15.02
CA ASN A 440 -6.13 17.41 -16.31
C ASN A 440 -7.30 17.87 -17.17
N GLU A 441 -7.41 19.19 -17.39
CA GLU A 441 -8.52 19.81 -18.13
C GLU A 441 -8.28 19.85 -19.65
N ASN A 442 -7.05 19.65 -20.11
CA ASN A 442 -6.64 19.85 -21.51
C ASN A 442 -6.77 18.58 -22.36
N GLY A 443 -7.43 17.54 -21.85
CA GLY A 443 -7.55 16.25 -22.52
C GLY A 443 -6.23 15.48 -22.56
N LEU A 444 -6.20 14.46 -23.42
CA LEU A 444 -5.12 13.49 -23.53
C LEU A 444 -4.93 13.08 -24.99
N LEU A 445 -3.68 13.06 -25.44
CA LEU A 445 -3.26 12.34 -26.64
C LEU A 445 -2.19 11.32 -26.24
N ALA A 446 -2.34 10.09 -26.70
CA ALA A 446 -1.31 9.07 -26.54
C ALA A 446 -1.11 8.25 -27.81
N THR A 447 0.16 7.91 -28.09
CA THR A 447 0.57 7.14 -29.27
C THR A 447 1.69 6.17 -28.91
N VAL A 448 1.88 5.12 -29.71
CA VAL A 448 3.01 4.18 -29.58
C VAL A 448 3.88 4.13 -30.83
N ARG A 449 3.27 4.18 -32.02
CA ARG A 449 3.95 3.94 -33.31
C ARG A 449 3.76 5.07 -34.33
N GLU A 450 2.99 6.09 -33.95
CA GLU A 450 2.70 7.26 -34.79
C GLU A 450 3.53 8.45 -34.34
N ASP A 451 3.79 9.36 -35.29
CA ASP A 451 4.46 10.62 -35.03
C ASP A 451 3.57 11.50 -34.13
N HIS A 452 3.88 11.48 -32.84
CA HIS A 452 3.09 12.13 -31.82
C HIS A 452 3.07 13.66 -32.00
N GLU A 453 4.22 14.27 -32.29
CA GLU A 453 4.33 15.72 -32.47
C GLU A 453 3.54 16.20 -33.70
N LYS A 454 3.56 15.40 -34.78
CA LYS A 454 2.72 15.67 -35.95
C LYS A 454 1.23 15.64 -35.57
N LEU A 455 0.78 14.62 -34.83
CA LEU A 455 -0.62 14.54 -34.40
C LEU A 455 -1.02 15.70 -33.47
N VAL A 456 -0.17 16.11 -32.53
CA VAL A 456 -0.42 17.31 -31.69
C VAL A 456 -0.66 18.53 -32.57
N LYS A 457 0.20 18.79 -33.56
CA LYS A 457 0.06 19.94 -34.47
C LYS A 457 -1.24 19.88 -35.27
N LEU A 458 -1.62 18.70 -35.77
CA LEU A 458 -2.85 18.50 -36.52
C LEU A 458 -4.10 18.80 -35.68
N PHE A 459 -4.13 18.36 -34.42
CA PHE A 459 -5.27 18.61 -33.54
C PHE A 459 -5.35 20.05 -33.02
N GLN A 460 -4.22 20.74 -32.84
CA GLN A 460 -4.21 22.16 -32.48
C GLN A 460 -4.83 23.05 -33.57
N ASN A 461 -4.59 22.73 -34.84
CA ASN A 461 -5.08 23.53 -35.98
C ASN A 461 -6.60 23.48 -36.16
N VAL A 462 -7.32 22.55 -35.53
CA VAL A 462 -8.77 22.41 -35.65
C VAL A 462 -9.56 23.20 -34.59
N LYS A 463 -8.88 23.70 -33.55
CA LYS A 463 -9.48 24.59 -32.53
C LYS A 463 -9.53 26.08 -32.96
N GLN A 464 -8.92 26.44 -34.10
CA GLN A 464 -9.09 27.75 -34.77
C GLN A 464 -10.17 27.64 -35.85
#